data_AF-A0A5J5LSV5-F1
#
_entry.id   AF-A0A5J5LSV5-F1
#
_cell.length_a   1.000
_cell.length_b   1.000
_cell.length_c   1.000
_cell.angle_alpha   90.00
_cell.angle_beta   90.00
_cell.angle_gamma   90.00
#
_symmetry.space_group_name_H-M   'P 1'
#
loop_
_entity.id
_entity.type
_entity.pdbx_description
1 polymer ?
#
loop_
_entity_poly.entity_id
_entity_poly.type
_entity_poly.pdbx_seq_one_letter_code
_entity_poly.pdbx_strand_id
1 'polypeptide(L)'
;MNQPPLNFVEQLVMAEVQEQLRNLPASFRQYCSEIKVDKVINNAIQILPRSFKTLGEKYHDPHTRRLRIRIAVEKAIADRLHELEFYYVEQKEVEDEENIPTKPYYNN
;
A
#
# COMPACT_ATOMS: atom_id res chain seq x y z
N MET A 1 1.13 -25.73 -7.73
CA MET A 1 2.53 -25.36 -7.47
C MET A 1 2.64 -25.02 -6.00
N ASN A 2 3.49 -25.72 -5.25
CA ASN A 2 3.72 -25.39 -3.84
C ASN A 2 4.67 -24.19 -3.80
N GLN A 3 4.20 -23.04 -3.33
CA GLN A 3 5.09 -21.91 -3.05
C GLN A 3 6.07 -22.33 -1.94
N PRO A 4 7.37 -22.01 -2.06
CA PRO A 4 8.31 -22.27 -0.98
C PRO A 4 7.84 -21.55 0.29
N PRO A 5 8.08 -22.12 1.48
CA PRO A 5 7.70 -21.47 2.73
C PRO A 5 8.37 -20.10 2.84
N LEU A 6 7.61 -19.11 3.34
CA LEU A 6 8.10 -17.75 3.55
C LEU A 6 9.34 -17.77 4.44
N ASN A 7 10.38 -17.03 4.06
CA ASN A 7 11.54 -16.84 4.92
C ASN A 7 11.18 -15.97 6.13
N PHE A 8 12.03 -15.98 7.16
CA PHE A 8 11.76 -15.26 8.40
C PHE A 8 11.49 -13.76 8.21
N VAL A 9 12.22 -13.09 7.31
CA VAL A 9 12.02 -11.67 7.02
C VAL A 9 10.66 -11.45 6.34
N GLU A 10 10.27 -12.32 5.41
CA GLU A 10 8.96 -12.26 4.75
C GLU A 10 7.80 -12.45 5.74
N GLN A 11 7.95 -13.36 6.70
CA GLN A 11 6.96 -13.54 7.77
C GLN A 11 6.81 -12.29 8.63
N LEU A 12 7.93 -11.65 9.00
CA LEU A 12 7.92 -10.41 9.77
C LEU A 12 7.30 -9.24 8.98
N VAL A 13 7.63 -9.12 7.69
CA VAL A 13 7.02 -8.12 6.80
C VAL A 13 5.51 -8.34 6.72
N MET A 14 5.05 -9.58 6.51
CA MET A 14 3.64 -9.91 6.45
C MET A 14 2.90 -9.54 7.75
N ALA A 15 3.48 -9.84 8.91
CA ALA A 15 2.90 -9.47 10.20
C ALA A 15 2.79 -7.95 10.37
N GLU A 16 3.84 -7.20 10.03
CA GLU A 16 3.84 -5.73 10.13
C GLU A 16 2.86 -5.09 9.14
N VAL A 17 2.74 -5.60 7.91
CA VAL A 17 1.72 -5.15 6.93
C VAL A 17 0.33 -5.30 7.52
N GLN A 18 0.02 -6.47 8.09
CA GLN A 18 -1.29 -6.71 8.69
C GLN A 18 -1.54 -5.82 9.92
N GLU A 19 -0.53 -5.53 10.73
CA GLU A 19 -0.63 -4.61 11.86
C GLU A 19 -0.93 -3.18 11.40
N GLN A 20 -0.14 -2.65 10.46
CA GLN A 20 -0.30 -1.28 10.00
C GLN A 20 -1.60 -1.06 9.22
N LEU A 21 -2.02 -2.00 8.37
CA LEU A 21 -3.29 -1.91 7.65
C LEU A 21 -4.50 -1.88 8.60
N ARG A 22 -4.46 -2.63 9.70
CA ARG A 22 -5.50 -2.57 10.74
C ARG A 22 -5.55 -1.22 11.45
N ASN A 23 -4.40 -0.56 11.57
CA ASN A 23 -4.23 0.72 12.26
C ASN A 23 -4.28 1.93 11.32
N LEU A 24 -4.76 1.77 10.09
CA LEU A 24 -4.88 2.88 9.15
C LEU A 24 -5.81 3.99 9.69
N PRO A 25 -5.44 5.27 9.44
CA PRO A 25 -6.33 6.39 9.73
C PRO A 25 -7.70 6.23 9.07
N ALA A 26 -8.74 6.77 9.71
CA ALA A 26 -10.12 6.64 9.23
C ALA A 26 -10.31 7.16 7.79
N SER A 27 -9.60 8.23 7.41
CA SER A 27 -9.62 8.81 6.07
C SER A 27 -9.22 7.83 4.95
N PHE A 28 -8.35 6.87 5.25
CA PHE A 28 -7.87 5.90 4.27
C PHE A 28 -8.65 4.59 4.27
N ARG A 29 -9.60 4.41 5.20
CA ARG A 29 -10.37 3.15 5.31
C ARG A 29 -11.21 2.84 4.08
N GLN A 30 -11.64 3.88 3.33
CA GLN A 30 -12.37 3.72 2.08
C GLN A 30 -11.58 2.94 1.02
N TYR A 31 -10.25 3.03 1.06
CA TYR A 31 -9.37 2.36 0.11
C TYR A 31 -8.96 0.95 0.55
N CYS A 32 -9.29 0.52 1.77
CA CYS A 32 -8.82 -0.76 2.31
C CYS A 32 -9.20 -1.96 1.44
N SER A 33 -10.38 -1.94 0.80
CA SER A 33 -10.83 -3.00 -0.10
C SER A 33 -9.99 -3.13 -1.37
N GLU A 34 -9.26 -2.09 -1.73
CA GLU A 34 -8.47 -2.01 -2.96
C GLU A 34 -6.97 -2.20 -2.75
N ILE A 35 -6.55 -2.22 -1.48
CA ILE A 35 -5.18 -2.54 -1.12
C ILE A 35 -4.97 -4.04 -1.30
N LYS A 36 -4.24 -4.39 -2.36
CA LYS A 36 -3.79 -5.77 -2.57
C LYS A 36 -2.61 -6.05 -1.62
N VAL A 37 -2.89 -6.76 -0.53
CA VAL A 37 -1.91 -7.08 0.52
C VAL A 37 -0.63 -7.69 -0.04
N ASP A 38 -0.73 -8.62 -0.99
CA ASP A 38 0.44 -9.25 -1.62
C ASP A 38 1.33 -8.24 -2.35
N LYS A 39 0.75 -7.21 -2.97
CA LYS A 39 1.53 -6.13 -3.61
C LYS A 39 2.27 -5.31 -2.56
N VAL A 40 1.62 -4.98 -1.45
CA VAL A 40 2.26 -4.22 -0.36
C VAL A 40 3.42 -5.00 0.24
N ILE A 41 3.24 -6.30 0.49
CA ILE A 41 4.30 -7.20 0.98
C ILE A 41 5.47 -7.21 -0.02
N ASN A 42 5.21 -7.43 -1.30
CA ASN A 42 6.25 -7.47 -2.33
C ASN A 42 7.00 -6.14 -2.44
N ASN A 43 6.30 -5.00 -2.39
CA ASN A 43 6.91 -3.68 -2.43
C ASN A 43 7.76 -3.42 -1.18
N ALA A 44 7.25 -3.73 0.01
CA ALA A 44 8.01 -3.60 1.26
C ALA A 44 9.28 -4.46 1.23
N ILE A 45 9.19 -5.71 0.75
CA ILE A 45 10.37 -6.57 0.55
C ILE A 45 11.34 -5.91 -0.42
N GLN A 46 10.88 -5.32 -1.54
CA GLN A 46 11.76 -4.65 -2.50
C GLN A 46 12.52 -3.47 -1.88
N ILE A 47 11.84 -2.65 -1.07
CA ILE A 47 12.40 -1.48 -0.37
C ILE A 47 13.51 -1.88 0.62
N LEU A 48 13.38 -3.04 1.27
CA LEU A 48 14.40 -3.49 2.23
C LEU A 48 15.79 -3.64 1.57
N PRO A 49 16.87 -3.24 2.27
CA PRO A 49 18.22 -3.43 1.76
C PRO A 49 18.51 -4.92 1.46
N ARG A 50 19.27 -5.19 0.40
CA ARG A 50 19.61 -6.57 0.02
C ARG A 50 20.29 -7.35 1.15
N SER A 51 21.20 -6.71 1.89
CA SER A 51 21.87 -7.29 3.06
C SER A 51 20.87 -7.75 4.12
N PHE A 52 19.72 -7.09 4.22
CA PHE A 52 18.71 -7.39 5.20
C PHE A 52 17.92 -8.65 4.84
N LYS A 53 17.74 -8.91 3.54
CA LYS A 53 17.06 -10.10 3.02
C LYS A 53 17.95 -11.35 3.15
N THR A 54 19.25 -11.19 2.97
CA THR A 54 20.20 -12.32 2.92
C THR A 54 20.97 -12.56 4.22
N LEU A 55 21.20 -11.50 5.00
CA LEU A 55 22.02 -11.51 6.21
C LEU A 55 21.24 -11.03 7.46
N GLY A 56 19.91 -10.91 7.31
CA GLY A 56 18.97 -10.32 8.26
C GLY A 56 19.05 -10.85 9.68
N GLU A 57 19.21 -12.15 9.82
CA GLU A 57 19.27 -12.83 11.13
C GLU A 57 20.66 -12.71 11.77
N LYS A 58 21.72 -12.71 10.96
CA LYS A 58 23.10 -12.84 11.44
C LYS A 58 23.72 -11.51 11.87
N TYR A 59 23.38 -10.40 11.22
CA TYR A 59 24.07 -9.10 11.44
C TYR A 59 23.14 -7.95 11.84
N HIS A 60 21.83 -8.20 12.00
CA HIS A 60 20.92 -7.19 12.50
C HIS A 60 20.32 -7.63 13.83
N ASP A 61 20.47 -6.78 14.84
CA ASP A 61 19.78 -6.97 16.09
C ASP A 61 18.25 -6.87 15.88
N PRO A 62 17.44 -7.48 16.77
CA PRO A 62 15.99 -7.50 16.62
C PRO A 62 15.35 -6.11 16.50
N HIS A 63 15.90 -5.08 17.17
CA HIS A 63 15.33 -3.73 17.14
C HIS A 63 15.58 -3.04 15.81
N THR A 64 16.83 -3.03 15.33
CA THR A 64 17.16 -2.53 14.00
C THR A 64 16.36 -3.26 12.93
N ARG A 65 16.16 -4.56 13.11
CA ARG A 65 15.39 -5.35 12.16
C ARG A 65 13.93 -4.90 12.12
N ARG A 66 13.27 -4.85 13.27
CA ARG A 66 11.88 -4.42 13.36
C ARG A 66 11.68 -3.01 12.82
N LEU A 67 12.57 -2.07 13.17
CA LEU A 67 12.48 -0.69 12.71
C LEU A 67 12.54 -0.56 11.19
N ARG A 68 13.48 -1.26 10.54
CA ARG A 68 13.59 -1.22 9.06
C ARG A 68 12.39 -1.84 8.37
N ILE A 69 11.85 -2.92 8.92
CA ILE A 69 10.63 -3.55 8.39
C ILE A 69 9.46 -2.57 8.50
N ARG A 70 9.26 -1.96 9.68
CA ARG A 70 8.21 -0.96 9.89
C ARG A 70 8.29 0.19 8.88
N ILE A 71 9.48 0.77 8.68
CA ILE A 71 9.69 1.87 7.73
C ILE A 71 9.41 1.42 6.28
N ALA A 72 9.87 0.23 5.90
CA ALA A 72 9.63 -0.29 4.55
C ALA A 72 8.15 -0.56 4.28
N VAL A 73 7.43 -1.10 5.28
CA VAL A 73 5.99 -1.34 5.20
C VAL A 73 5.20 -0.04 5.14
N GLU A 74 5.54 0.92 6.01
CA GLU A 74 4.91 2.24 6.03
C GLU A 74 5.04 2.93 4.69
N LYS A 75 6.24 2.91 4.10
CA LYS A 75 6.48 3.45 2.76
C LYS A 75 5.67 2.73 1.68
N ALA A 76 5.65 1.40 1.68
CA ALA A 76 4.88 0.63 0.70
C ALA A 76 3.37 0.89 0.79
N ILE A 77 2.84 1.06 2.00
CA ILE A 77 1.43 1.43 2.22
C ILE A 77 1.18 2.86 1.76
N ALA A 78 2.06 3.81 2.10
CA ALA A 78 1.94 5.20 1.70
C ALA A 78 1.95 5.35 0.17
N ASP A 79 2.90 4.70 -0.51
CA ASP A 79 2.97 4.71 -1.98
C ASP A 79 1.67 4.16 -2.58
N ARG A 80 1.11 3.08 -2.01
CA ARG A 80 -0.16 2.50 -2.48
C ARG A 80 -1.37 3.41 -2.23
N LEU A 81 -1.44 4.05 -1.07
CA LEU A 81 -2.52 4.97 -0.75
C LEU A 81 -2.46 6.21 -1.65
N HIS A 82 -1.25 6.71 -1.92
CA HIS A 82 -1.02 7.81 -2.84
C HIS A 82 -1.50 7.47 -4.25
N GLU A 83 -1.15 6.29 -4.78
CA GLU A 83 -1.67 5.82 -6.08
C GLU A 83 -3.21 5.80 -6.14
N LEU A 84 -3.86 5.36 -5.06
CA LEU A 84 -5.32 5.28 -4.99
C LEU A 84 -5.96 6.66 -4.85
N GLU A 85 -5.39 7.54 -4.02
CA GLU A 85 -5.88 8.91 -3.86
C GLU A 85 -5.84 9.67 -5.18
N PHE A 86 -4.73 9.58 -5.94
CA PHE A 86 -4.65 10.16 -7.28
C PHE A 86 -5.69 9.58 -8.24
N TYR A 87 -5.81 8.25 -8.29
CA TYR A 87 -6.79 7.59 -9.17
C TYR A 87 -8.23 8.06 -8.91
N TYR A 88 -8.63 8.21 -7.64
CA TYR A 88 -9.99 8.63 -7.29
C TYR A 88 -10.23 10.14 -7.42
N VAL A 89 -9.20 10.98 -7.24
CA VAL A 89 -9.30 12.42 -7.54
C VAL A 89 -9.48 12.63 -9.04
N GLU A 90 -8.70 11.93 -9.87
CA GLU A 90 -8.81 12.01 -11.34
C GLU A 90 -10.19 11.56 -11.85
N GLN A 91 -10.78 10.49 -11.29
CA GLN A 91 -12.12 10.06 -11.70
C GLN A 91 -13.21 11.09 -11.39
N LYS A 92 -13.10 11.79 -10.26
CA LYS A 92 -14.06 12.82 -9.87
C LYS A 92 -14.04 14.03 -10.81
N GLU A 93 -12.85 14.42 -11.28
CA GLU A 93 -12.71 15.51 -12.25
C GLU A 93 -13.29 15.15 -13.62
N VAL A 94 -13.23 13.88 -14.03
CA VAL A 94 -13.80 13.41 -15.31
C VAL A 94 -15.33 13.29 -15.28
N GLU A 95 -15.93 12.84 -14.16
CA GLU A 95 -17.40 12.76 -14.04
C GLU A 95 -18.07 14.13 -14.06
N ASP A 96 -17.40 15.18 -13.58
CA ASP A 96 -17.93 16.55 -13.57
C ASP A 96 -17.97 17.19 -14.98
N GLU A 97 -17.20 16.68 -15.96
CA GLU A 97 -17.19 17.19 -17.34
C GLU A 97 -18.29 16.61 -18.24
N GLU A 98 -18.86 15.44 -17.91
CA GLU A 98 -19.94 14.81 -18.71
C GLU A 98 -21.36 15.25 -18.34
N ASN A 99 -21.54 16.01 -17.25
CA ASN A 99 -22.84 16.55 -16.86
C ASN A 99 -23.05 17.98 -17.39
N ILE A 100 -23.04 18.15 -18.72
CA ILE A 100 -23.55 19.37 -19.34
C ILE A 100 -25.08 19.26 -19.39
N PRO A 101 -25.85 20.04 -18.60
CA PRO A 101 -27.29 20.03 -18.70
C PRO A 101 -27.65 20.68 -20.04
N THR A 102 -28.03 19.87 -21.03
CA THR A 102 -28.63 20.37 -22.26
C THR A 102 -30.03 20.86 -21.93
N LYS A 103 -30.13 22.08 -21.39
CA LYS A 103 -31.40 22.78 -21.31
C LYS A 103 -31.82 23.13 -22.75
N PRO A 104 -32.95 22.62 -23.28
CA PRO A 104 -33.47 23.13 -24.53
C PRO A 104 -33.96 24.55 -24.27
N TYR A 105 -33.37 25.52 -24.97
CA TYR A 105 -33.92 26.87 -25.04
C TYR A 105 -35.28 26.79 -25.76
N TYR A 106 -36.37 26.81 -25.00
CA TYR A 106 -37.68 27.14 -25.54
C TYR A 106 -37.74 28.67 -25.70
N ASN A 107 -37.63 29.15 -26.93
CA ASN A 107 -37.99 30.52 -27.28
C ASN A 107 -39.51 30.57 -27.57
N ASN A 108 -40.23 31.37 -26.80
CA ASN A 108 -41.57 31.89 -27.15
C ASN A 108 -41.46 33.00 -28.19
#